data_AF-A0A6C1QV96-F1
#
_entry.id   AF-A0A6C1QV96-F1
#
_cell.length_a   1.000
_cell.length_b   1.000
_cell.length_c   1.000
_cell.angle_alpha   90.00
_cell.angle_beta   90.00
_cell.angle_gamma   90.00
#
_symmetry.space_group_name_H-M   'P 1'
#
loop_
_entity.id
_entity.type
_entity.pdbx_description
1 polymer ?
#
loop_
_entity_poly.entity_id
_entity_poly.type
_entity_poly.pdbx_seq_one_letter_code
_entity_poly.pdbx_strand_id
1 'polypeptide(L)'
;MRARFLCAVVLAAILTPVLAFAQTEHELDGLASWYGGKFQGRLTANGEVFDTNQLTAAHRTLPFGTIVRVINPVSEQQVVVRINDRGPFVEGRVIDLSRA
;
A
#
# COMPACT_ATOMS: atom_id res chain seq x y z
N MET A 1 -13.91 0.46 9.22
CA MET A 1 -14.72 -0.43 8.37
C MET A 1 -13.75 -1.31 7.59
N ARG A 2 -13.92 -2.63 7.63
CA ARG A 2 -12.90 -3.67 7.33
C ARG A 2 -12.80 -3.93 5.82
N ALA A 3 -11.58 -4.07 5.28
CA ALA A 3 -11.30 -4.05 3.85
C ALA A 3 -10.63 -5.36 3.42
N ARG A 4 -11.30 -6.12 2.57
CA ARG A 4 -10.85 -7.45 2.12
C ARG A 4 -10.20 -7.40 0.75
N PHE A 5 -9.15 -8.20 0.54
CA PHE A 5 -8.33 -8.22 -0.67
C PHE A 5 -8.33 -9.58 -1.37
N LEU A 6 -8.51 -9.61 -2.70
CA LEU A 6 -8.37 -10.83 -3.51
C LEU A 6 -7.52 -10.57 -4.77
N CYS A 7 -6.70 -11.56 -5.18
CA CYS A 7 -6.00 -11.64 -6.47
C CYS A 7 -6.18 -13.07 -7.00
N ALA A 8 -6.53 -13.25 -8.28
CA ALA A 8 -6.68 -14.56 -8.92
C ALA A 8 -5.83 -14.65 -10.18
N VAL A 9 -5.16 -15.80 -10.42
CA VAL A 9 -4.55 -16.12 -11.71
C VAL A 9 -4.78 -17.59 -12.09
N VAL A 10 -5.06 -17.73 -13.38
CA VAL A 10 -5.46 -18.88 -14.21
C VAL A 10 -4.32 -19.89 -14.42
N LEU A 11 -4.67 -21.17 -14.52
CA LEU A 11 -3.82 -22.32 -14.84
C LEU A 11 -3.38 -22.34 -16.32
N ALA A 12 -2.09 -22.51 -16.60
CA ALA A 12 -1.60 -23.33 -17.72
C ALA A 12 -0.10 -23.66 -17.57
N ALA A 13 0.25 -24.90 -17.84
CA ALA A 13 1.53 -25.54 -17.59
C ALA A 13 2.61 -25.26 -18.66
N ILE A 14 3.89 -25.45 -18.28
CA ILE A 14 4.94 -26.29 -18.94
C ILE A 14 6.35 -25.69 -18.76
N LEU A 15 7.16 -26.42 -17.99
CA LEU A 15 8.62 -26.67 -18.09
C LEU A 15 9.64 -25.51 -18.11
N THR A 16 9.62 -24.66 -17.10
CA THR A 16 10.81 -23.96 -16.59
C THR A 16 10.69 -23.94 -15.06
N PRO A 17 11.75 -24.13 -14.25
CA PRO A 17 11.70 -23.65 -12.89
C PRO A 17 11.86 -22.13 -13.01
N VAL A 18 10.83 -21.44 -13.49
CA VAL A 18 10.64 -20.07 -13.04
C VAL A 18 10.54 -20.24 -11.54
N LEU A 19 11.57 -19.75 -10.83
CA LEU A 19 11.53 -19.52 -9.41
C LEU A 19 10.15 -18.93 -9.13
N ALA A 20 9.25 -19.77 -8.63
CA ALA A 20 7.92 -19.34 -8.26
C ALA A 20 8.15 -18.47 -7.04
N PHE A 21 8.33 -17.17 -7.28
CA PHE A 21 8.25 -16.16 -6.25
C PHE A 21 6.85 -16.33 -5.66
N ALA A 22 6.78 -17.03 -4.53
CA ALA A 22 5.60 -17.05 -3.71
C ALA A 22 5.35 -15.59 -3.32
N GLN A 23 4.39 -14.94 -3.96
CA GLN A 23 3.85 -13.69 -3.46
C GLN A 23 3.14 -14.06 -2.17
N THR A 24 3.80 -13.86 -1.04
CA THR A 24 3.15 -14.01 0.27
C THR A 24 2.08 -12.93 0.34
N GLU A 25 0.83 -13.29 0.05
CA GLU A 25 -0.30 -12.39 0.18
C GLU A 25 -0.56 -12.17 1.68
N HIS A 26 -0.03 -11.07 2.19
CA HIS A 26 -0.24 -10.66 3.58
C HIS A 26 -1.40 -9.66 3.63
N GLU A 27 -2.58 -10.15 4.03
CA GLU A 27 -3.76 -9.31 4.16
C GLU A 27 -3.73 -8.52 5.47
N LEU A 28 -3.99 -7.22 5.38
CA LEU A 28 -4.05 -6.31 6.52
C LEU A 28 -5.39 -5.57 6.51
N ASP A 29 -6.14 -5.74 7.58
CA ASP A 29 -7.43 -5.09 7.79
C ASP A 29 -7.30 -3.85 8.68
N GLY A 30 -7.85 -2.71 8.24
CA GLY A 30 -7.99 -1.55 9.11
C GLY A 30 -8.40 -0.27 8.40
N LEU A 31 -8.34 0.85 9.12
CA LEU A 31 -8.73 2.14 8.55
C LEU A 31 -7.61 2.71 7.67
N ALA A 32 -8.00 3.22 6.52
CA ALA A 32 -7.15 4.06 5.69
C ALA A 32 -7.46 5.54 5.95
N SER A 33 -6.47 6.39 5.79
CA SER A 33 -6.68 7.83 5.67
C SER A 33 -5.73 8.41 4.62
N TRP A 34 -5.63 9.73 4.51
CA TRP A 34 -4.71 10.37 3.60
C TRP A 34 -4.05 11.61 4.21
N TYR A 35 -2.86 11.94 3.71
CA TYR A 35 -2.09 13.09 4.16
C TYR A 35 -2.63 14.41 3.61
N GLY A 36 -2.99 15.34 4.49
CA GLY A 36 -3.32 16.70 4.09
C GLY A 36 -2.17 17.43 3.39
N GLY A 37 -2.48 18.36 2.49
CA GLY A 37 -1.49 19.05 1.63
C GLY A 37 -0.37 19.81 2.35
N LYS A 38 -0.49 20.04 3.67
CA LYS A 38 0.54 20.68 4.52
C LYS A 38 1.89 19.95 4.57
N PHE A 39 1.93 18.69 4.15
CA PHE A 39 3.14 17.87 4.13
C PHE A 39 3.91 17.95 2.80
N GLN A 40 3.33 18.52 1.74
CA GLN A 40 3.98 18.63 0.43
C GLN A 40 5.38 19.24 0.55
N GLY A 41 6.36 18.63 -0.10
CA GLY A 41 7.74 19.12 -0.13
C GLY A 41 8.58 18.79 1.11
N ARG A 42 8.00 18.12 2.13
CA ARG A 42 8.76 17.65 3.30
C ARG A 42 9.40 16.30 3.02
N LEU A 43 10.42 15.95 3.80
CA LEU A 43 11.00 14.61 3.74
C LEU A 43 10.08 13.58 4.40
N THR A 44 9.91 12.44 3.74
CA THR A 44 9.33 11.22 4.30
C THR A 44 10.37 10.48 5.15
N ALA A 45 9.93 9.46 5.88
CA ALA A 45 10.82 8.63 6.70
C ALA A 45 11.85 7.83 5.89
N ASN A 46 11.66 7.63 4.58
CA ASN A 46 12.69 7.03 3.72
C ASN A 46 13.64 8.04 3.08
N GLY A 47 13.47 9.34 3.37
CA GLY A 47 14.31 10.43 2.88
C GLY A 47 13.90 11.02 1.53
N GLU A 48 12.82 10.53 0.91
CA GLU A 48 12.26 11.14 -0.29
C GLU A 48 11.49 12.42 0.03
N VAL A 49 11.38 13.32 -0.95
CA VAL A 49 10.46 14.47 -0.84
C VAL A 49 9.03 13.98 -1.08
N PHE A 50 8.15 14.21 -0.10
CA PHE A 50 6.74 13.88 -0.21
C PHE A 50 6.07 14.73 -1.29
N ASP A 51 5.43 14.04 -2.23
CA ASP A 51 4.61 14.62 -3.27
C ASP A 51 3.20 14.04 -3.21
N THR A 52 2.22 14.89 -2.95
CA THR A 52 0.81 14.53 -2.86
C THR A 52 0.25 13.95 -4.15
N ASN A 53 0.90 14.18 -5.29
CA ASN A 53 0.49 13.68 -6.60
C ASN A 53 1.08 12.31 -6.97
N GLN A 54 1.97 11.75 -6.15
CA GLN A 54 2.53 10.42 -6.38
C GLN A 54 1.70 9.36 -5.66
N LEU A 55 1.63 8.14 -6.21
CA LEU A 55 0.94 7.00 -5.61
C LEU A 55 1.80 6.35 -4.51
N THR A 56 1.88 7.02 -3.36
CA THR A 56 2.68 6.60 -2.21
C THR A 56 1.85 6.53 -0.94
N ALA A 57 2.35 5.77 0.04
CA ALA A 57 1.69 5.62 1.33
C ALA A 57 2.68 5.43 2.48
N ALA A 58 2.17 5.61 3.69
CA ALA A 58 2.88 5.31 4.91
C ALA A 58 2.31 4.09 5.61
N HIS A 59 3.22 3.27 6.12
CA HIS A 59 2.89 2.10 6.91
C HIS A 59 3.93 1.90 8.02
N ARG A 60 3.50 1.36 9.18
CA ARG A 60 4.33 1.26 10.39
C ARG A 60 5.54 0.35 10.20
N THR A 61 5.33 -0.83 9.64
CA THR A 61 6.32 -1.92 9.65
C THR A 61 6.71 -2.42 8.26
N LEU A 62 5.85 -2.31 7.25
CA LEU A 62 6.19 -2.70 5.88
C LEU A 62 7.51 -2.03 5.42
N PRO A 63 8.40 -2.79 4.77
CA PRO A 63 9.62 -2.25 4.20
C PRO A 63 9.35 -1.09 3.24
N PHE A 64 10.27 -0.13 3.19
CA PHE A 64 10.21 0.89 2.15
C PHE A 64 10.37 0.26 0.76
N GLY A 65 9.64 0.79 -0.21
CA GLY A 65 9.56 0.23 -1.56
C GLY A 65 8.54 -0.90 -1.72
N THR A 66 7.93 -1.39 -0.62
CA THR A 66 6.84 -2.37 -0.72
C THR A 66 5.70 -1.81 -1.55
N ILE A 67 5.24 -2.58 -2.53
CA ILE A 67 4.07 -2.25 -3.34
C ILE A 67 2.86 -2.92 -2.72
N VAL A 68 1.84 -2.12 -2.39
CA VAL A 68 0.61 -2.59 -1.80
C VAL A 68 -0.57 -2.18 -2.67
N ARG A 69 -1.53 -3.10 -2.81
CA ARG A 69 -2.86 -2.77 -3.30
C ARG A 69 -3.70 -2.35 -2.11
N VAL A 70 -4.47 -1.28 -2.25
CA VAL A 70 -5.42 -0.78 -1.26
C VAL A 70 -6.80 -0.82 -1.90
N ILE A 71 -7.74 -1.51 -1.27
CA ILE A 71 -9.08 -1.74 -1.78
C ILE A 71 -10.05 -1.08 -0.80
N ASN A 72 -10.95 -0.27 -1.32
CA ASN A 72 -12.12 0.17 -0.60
C ASN A 72 -13.22 -0.88 -0.80
N PRO A 73 -13.59 -1.65 0.23
CA PRO A 73 -14.56 -2.74 0.12
C PRO A 73 -15.99 -2.23 -0.13
N VAL A 74 -16.26 -0.94 0.10
CA VAL A 74 -17.59 -0.35 -0.06
C VAL A 74 -17.81 0.10 -1.50
N SER A 75 -16.80 0.74 -2.11
CA SER A 75 -16.87 1.22 -3.49
C SER A 75 -16.25 0.27 -4.51
N GLU A 76 -15.61 -0.81 -4.05
CA GLU A 76 -14.78 -1.75 -4.84
C GLU A 76 -13.62 -1.08 -5.60
N GLN A 77 -13.36 0.19 -5.32
CA GLN A 77 -12.24 0.92 -5.90
C GLN A 77 -10.93 0.44 -5.29
N GLN A 78 -9.89 0.44 -6.12
CA GLN A 78 -8.57 0.01 -5.70
C GLN A 78 -7.47 0.88 -6.29
N VAL A 79 -6.39 1.00 -5.54
CA VAL A 79 -5.19 1.72 -5.95
C VAL A 79 -3.95 0.95 -5.55
N VAL A 80 -2.91 0.99 -6.39
CA VAL A 80 -1.61 0.40 -6.08
C VAL A 80 -0.68 1.53 -5.70
N VAL A 81 -0.07 1.43 -4.52
CA VAL A 81 0.80 2.46 -3.95
C VAL A 81 2.11 1.85 -3.44
N ARG A 82 3.15 2.68 -3.37
CA ARG A 82 4.45 2.31 -2.81
C ARG A 82 4.61 2.86 -1.40
N ILE A 83 5.10 2.03 -0.48
CA ILE A 83 5.44 2.48 0.87
C ILE A 83 6.74 3.30 0.84
N ASN A 84 6.67 4.57 1.23
CA ASN A 84 7.86 5.44 1.35
C ASN A 84 7.92 6.22 2.66
N ASP A 85 6.94 6.05 3.54
CA ASP A 85 6.87 6.80 4.79
C ASP A 85 6.40 5.94 5.98
N ARG A 86 6.48 6.50 7.19
CA ARG A 86 6.12 5.85 8.46
C ARG A 86 4.91 6.50 9.10
N GLY A 87 4.17 5.65 9.82
CA GLY A 87 2.84 5.95 10.34
C GLY A 87 1.83 4.93 9.80
N PRO A 88 0.53 5.15 9.97
CA PRO A 88 -0.08 6.14 10.86
C PRO A 88 0.31 5.92 12.33
N PHE A 89 0.33 6.97 13.13
CA PHE A 89 0.55 6.87 14.59
C PHE A 89 -0.74 6.99 15.41
N VAL A 90 -1.89 6.84 14.74
CA VAL A 90 -3.20 6.83 15.37
C VAL A 90 -3.74 5.41 15.37
N GLU A 91 -4.32 5.02 16.51
CA GLU A 91 -4.88 3.71 16.73
C GLU A 91 -5.97 3.37 15.70
N GLY A 92 -6.05 2.11 15.30
CA GLY A 92 -7.04 1.61 14.33
C GLY A 92 -6.79 1.97 12.86
N ARG A 93 -5.91 2.95 12.55
CA ARG A 93 -5.44 3.22 11.18
C ARG A 93 -4.31 2.28 10.82
N VAL A 94 -4.32 1.74 9.61
CA VAL A 94 -3.29 0.83 9.08
C VAL A 94 -2.43 1.52 8.04
N ILE A 95 -3.01 2.40 7.22
CA ILE A 95 -2.31 3.04 6.12
C ILE A 95 -2.75 4.49 5.92
N ASP A 96 -1.79 5.37 5.63
CA ASP A 96 -2.05 6.75 5.23
C ASP A 96 -1.58 6.94 3.77
N LEU A 97 -2.52 7.24 2.87
CA LEU A 97 -2.29 7.43 1.44
C LEU A 97 -1.87 8.88 1.12
N SER A 98 -1.22 9.08 -0.02
CA SER A 98 -1.18 10.39 -0.66
C SER A 98 -2.56 10.78 -1.22
N ARG A 99 -2.68 11.98 -1.82
CA ARG A 99 -3.94 12.51 -2.34
C ARG A 99 -4.30 11.95 -3.73
N ALA A 100 -3.30 11.45 -4.47
CA ALA A 100 -3.40 11.06 -5.87
C ALA A 100 -4.43 9.95 -6.14
#